data_AF-A0A971B722-F1
#
_entry.id   AF-A0A971B722-F1
#
_cell.length_a   1.000
_cell.length_b   1.000
_cell.length_c   1.000
_cell.angle_alpha   90.00
_cell.angle_beta   90.00
_cell.angle_gamma   90.00
#
_symmetry.space_group_name_H-M   'P 1'
#
loop_
_entity.id
_entity.type
_entity.pdbx_description
1 polymer ?
#
loop_
_entity_poly.entity_id
_entity_poly.type
_entity_poly.pdbx_seq_one_letter_code
_entity_poly.pdbx_strand_id
1 'polypeptide(L)'
;MATNPQGILQQLKRQLEDIAAYPWEPVEQWSERALPVIRQWFPNDLDDFRRLAKRPPPTGLPMALGRDAQENERRSAELRSIEVATDRQLCQLAHVRIVSFLEGLTTAHDLQGTQIQEESCMDVLISWSKPQSREMATLFHRWIPKVLPGVNPWMSDKDIDKGTDWWNELKGLLTRAKMCIICVTPQNVRSPWLYFETGTIAGKGENVRVCPYLVGLDPSMLADGPLGKYQCTAATKDDTLSLVRSLNKALDAGSRHNEGLLEGNFEAKWPEFERELNRIQAMDVGKADDFVETDADQLAGYKLTSEARTLLVEASKDERGTVLYACNLAESVLQTNRRNFVKKGNPRSAATWKQAIDDLVAVGLLEDRSGTGGVFVLTGRGYNAADLLRQ
;
A
#
# COMPACT_ATOMS: atom_id res chain seq x y z
N MET A 1 -29.19 37.83 20.89
CA MET A 1 -29.79 36.89 19.94
C MET A 1 -28.67 35.97 19.46
N ALA A 2 -28.75 34.69 19.84
CA ALA A 2 -27.88 33.54 19.55
C ALA A 2 -26.35 33.70 19.80
N THR A 3 -25.93 33.68 21.08
CA THR A 3 -24.54 33.40 21.50
C THR A 3 -24.30 31.88 21.59
N ASN A 4 -24.47 31.16 20.48
CA ASN A 4 -24.06 29.75 20.35
C ASN A 4 -23.43 29.55 18.96
N PRO A 5 -22.18 29.04 18.85
CA PRO A 5 -21.52 28.71 17.59
C PRO A 5 -22.41 27.94 16.59
N GLN A 6 -23.29 27.06 17.07
CA GLN A 6 -24.20 26.28 16.24
C GLN A 6 -25.27 27.13 15.56
N GLY A 7 -25.87 28.07 16.28
CA GLY A 7 -26.87 28.99 15.72
C GLY A 7 -26.27 29.88 14.63
N ILE A 8 -24.99 30.22 14.79
CA ILE A 8 -24.22 30.98 13.81
C ILE A 8 -23.96 30.14 12.54
N LEU A 9 -23.54 28.88 12.67
CA LEU A 9 -23.34 27.98 11.52
C LEU A 9 -24.64 27.67 10.79
N GLN A 10 -25.74 27.39 11.51
CA GLN A 10 -27.06 27.17 10.91
C GLN A 10 -27.56 28.42 10.17
N GLN A 11 -27.32 29.60 10.73
CA GLN A 11 -27.63 30.86 10.07
C GLN A 11 -26.81 31.06 8.79
N LEU A 12 -25.50 30.82 8.84
CA LEU A 12 -24.61 30.91 7.67
C LEU A 12 -25.04 29.92 6.58
N LYS A 13 -25.35 28.68 6.96
CA LYS A 13 -25.83 27.64 6.04
C LYS A 13 -27.11 28.07 5.33
N ARG A 14 -28.13 28.50 6.10
CA ARG A 14 -29.41 28.95 5.54
C ARG A 14 -29.22 30.13 4.59
N GLN A 15 -28.34 31.08 4.93
CA GLN A 15 -28.00 32.19 4.05
C GLN A 15 -27.34 31.74 2.74
N LEU A 16 -26.52 30.69 2.78
CA LEU A 16 -25.88 30.15 1.58
C LEU A 16 -26.86 29.35 0.70
N GLU A 17 -27.75 28.57 1.32
CA GLU A 17 -28.80 27.80 0.60
C GLU A 17 -29.76 28.72 -0.17
N ASP A 18 -30.03 29.91 0.35
CA ASP A 18 -30.85 30.93 -0.31
C ASP A 18 -30.13 31.61 -1.51
N ILE A 19 -28.81 31.41 -1.66
CA ILE A 19 -28.01 32.01 -2.73
C ILE A 19 -27.89 31.05 -3.91
N ALA A 20 -28.20 31.53 -5.11
CA ALA A 20 -27.99 30.78 -6.34
C ALA A 20 -26.50 30.48 -6.55
N ALA A 21 -26.17 29.22 -6.83
CA ALA A 21 -24.78 28.80 -7.07
C ALA A 21 -24.14 29.44 -8.32
N TYR A 22 -24.94 29.89 -9.29
CA TYR A 22 -24.47 30.55 -10.50
C TYR A 22 -25.36 31.77 -10.80
N PRO A 23 -24.79 32.95 -11.13
CA PRO A 23 -23.36 33.26 -11.24
C PRO A 23 -22.66 33.26 -9.85
N TRP A 24 -21.33 33.13 -9.78
CA TRP A 24 -20.61 32.85 -8.51
C TRP A 24 -20.48 34.07 -7.58
N GLU A 25 -20.60 35.29 -8.11
CA GLU A 25 -20.37 36.55 -7.38
C GLU A 25 -21.18 36.68 -6.07
N PRO A 26 -22.46 36.26 -5.98
CA PRO A 26 -23.20 36.28 -4.72
C PRO A 26 -22.64 35.31 -3.66
N VAL A 27 -22.11 34.15 -4.07
CA VAL A 27 -21.48 33.17 -3.17
C VAL A 27 -20.15 33.71 -2.65
N GLU A 28 -19.38 34.37 -3.51
CA GLU A 28 -18.13 35.04 -3.14
C GLU A 28 -18.36 36.14 -2.10
N GLN A 29 -19.32 37.04 -2.32
CA GLN A 29 -19.69 38.09 -1.37
C GLN A 29 -20.18 37.53 -0.03
N TRP A 30 -20.95 36.43 -0.06
CA TRP A 30 -21.35 35.74 1.16
C TRP A 30 -20.15 35.15 1.90
N SER A 31 -19.19 34.56 1.17
CA SER A 31 -18.00 33.94 1.77
C SER A 31 -17.10 34.95 2.48
N GLU A 32 -16.94 36.15 1.91
CA GLU A 32 -16.20 37.26 2.52
C GLU A 32 -16.82 37.71 3.84
N ARG A 33 -18.15 37.68 3.95
CA ARG A 33 -18.89 37.99 5.18
C ARG A 33 -18.82 36.86 6.20
N ALA A 34 -18.72 35.61 5.75
CA ALA A 34 -18.60 34.43 6.62
C ALA A 34 -17.17 34.26 7.21
N LEU A 35 -16.13 34.72 6.51
CA LEU A 35 -14.73 34.56 6.92
C LEU A 35 -14.41 35.08 8.33
N PRO A 36 -14.81 36.30 8.75
CA PRO A 36 -14.55 36.80 10.10
C PRO A 36 -15.22 35.95 11.18
N VAL A 37 -16.41 35.43 10.88
CA VAL A 37 -17.21 34.59 11.79
C VAL A 37 -16.55 33.23 11.96
N ILE A 38 -16.16 32.59 10.86
CA ILE A 38 -15.46 31.29 10.88
C ILE A 38 -14.10 31.43 11.57
N ARG A 39 -13.35 32.51 11.30
CA ARG A 39 -12.08 32.78 11.99
C ARG A 39 -12.24 32.92 13.51
N GLN A 40 -13.34 33.53 13.97
CA GLN A 40 -13.58 33.77 15.38
C GLN A 40 -13.97 32.47 16.12
N TRP A 41 -14.78 31.62 15.50
CA TRP A 41 -15.39 30.47 16.17
C TRP A 41 -14.77 29.12 15.78
N PHE A 42 -14.17 29.01 14.59
CA PHE A 42 -13.60 27.79 14.00
C PHE A 42 -12.22 28.06 13.37
N PRO A 43 -11.21 28.44 14.18
CA PRO A 43 -9.90 28.84 13.66
C PRO A 43 -9.14 27.71 12.95
N ASN A 44 -9.36 26.45 13.34
CA ASN A 44 -8.71 25.28 12.74
C ASN A 44 -9.25 24.95 11.35
N ASP A 45 -10.51 25.30 11.07
CA ASP A 45 -11.21 24.98 9.83
C ASP A 45 -11.17 26.15 8.81
N LEU A 46 -10.54 27.27 9.20
CA LEU A 46 -10.49 28.49 8.38
C LEU A 46 -9.79 28.28 7.03
N ASP A 47 -8.71 27.51 7.00
CA ASP A 47 -7.95 27.28 5.77
C ASP A 47 -8.66 26.31 4.81
N ASP A 48 -9.49 25.42 5.35
CA ASP A 48 -10.33 24.54 4.53
C ASP A 48 -11.53 25.30 3.97
N PHE A 49 -12.18 26.15 4.78
CA PHE A 49 -13.21 27.06 4.28
C PHE A 49 -12.68 27.97 3.17
N ARG A 50 -11.50 28.58 3.35
CA ARG A 50 -10.86 29.43 2.32
C ARG A 50 -10.57 28.68 1.03
N ARG A 51 -10.21 27.40 1.10
CA ARG A 51 -9.99 26.57 -0.09
C ARG A 51 -11.29 26.30 -0.83
N LEU A 52 -12.38 26.02 -0.09
CA LEU A 52 -13.69 25.73 -0.65
C LEU A 52 -14.39 26.97 -1.22
N ALA A 53 -14.21 28.14 -0.60
CA ALA A 53 -14.83 29.39 -1.01
C ALA A 53 -14.18 30.06 -2.24
N LYS A 54 -13.07 29.52 -2.76
CA LYS A 54 -12.43 30.07 -3.96
C LYS A 54 -13.27 29.83 -5.20
N ARG A 55 -13.41 30.86 -6.04
CA ARG A 55 -14.05 30.77 -7.35
C ARG A 55 -13.45 29.62 -8.18
N PRO A 56 -14.28 28.72 -8.74
CA PRO A 56 -13.80 27.72 -9.69
C PRO A 56 -13.14 28.40 -10.90
N PRO A 57 -12.01 27.88 -11.40
CA PRO A 57 -11.35 28.46 -12.56
C PRO A 57 -12.24 28.34 -13.79
N PRO A 58 -12.37 29.39 -14.63
CA PRO A 58 -13.13 29.31 -15.86
C PRO A 58 -12.50 28.27 -16.79
N THR A 59 -13.33 27.45 -17.44
CA THR A 59 -12.88 26.50 -18.46
C THR A 59 -12.51 27.24 -19.74
N GLY A 60 -11.22 27.57 -19.89
CA GLY A 60 -10.70 28.16 -21.12
C GLY A 60 -10.74 27.15 -22.27
N LEU A 61 -11.85 27.10 -23.02
CA LEU A 61 -11.94 26.30 -24.22
C LEU A 61 -11.18 26.98 -25.37
N PRO A 62 -10.36 26.24 -26.15
CA PRO A 62 -9.60 26.84 -27.25
C PRO A 62 -10.55 27.39 -28.32
N MET A 63 -10.31 28.63 -28.76
CA MET A 63 -11.01 29.21 -29.91
C MET A 63 -10.74 28.38 -31.17
N ALA A 64 -11.79 27.82 -31.76
CA ALA A 64 -11.70 27.15 -33.05
C ALA A 64 -11.73 28.18 -34.19
N LEU A 65 -10.60 28.37 -34.89
CA LEU A 65 -10.52 29.16 -36.12
C LEU A 65 -10.90 28.28 -37.32
N GLY A 66 -12.15 28.37 -37.79
CA GLY A 66 -12.62 27.80 -39.05
C GLY A 66 -12.43 28.74 -40.25
N ARG A 67 -12.74 28.25 -41.45
CA ARG A 67 -12.46 28.94 -42.74
C ARG A 67 -13.47 30.05 -43.08
N ASP A 68 -14.70 29.97 -42.59
CA ASP A 68 -15.78 30.91 -42.91
C ASP A 68 -16.33 31.63 -41.67
N ALA A 69 -16.66 32.92 -41.80
CA ALA A 69 -17.12 33.77 -40.70
C ALA A 69 -18.42 33.25 -40.05
N GLN A 70 -19.35 32.73 -40.84
CA GLN A 70 -20.63 32.22 -40.34
C GLN A 70 -20.48 30.90 -39.58
N GLU A 71 -19.51 30.06 -39.97
CA GLU A 71 -19.20 28.81 -39.25
C GLU A 71 -18.44 29.10 -37.94
N ASN A 72 -17.55 30.09 -37.96
CA ASN A 72 -16.87 30.57 -36.75
C ASN A 72 -17.86 31.15 -35.75
N GLU A 73 -18.87 31.89 -36.20
CA GLU A 73 -19.90 32.46 -35.33
C GLU A 73 -20.77 31.37 -34.69
N ARG A 74 -21.20 30.36 -35.47
CA ARG A 74 -21.96 29.20 -34.94
C ARG A 74 -21.14 28.40 -33.94
N ARG A 75 -19.89 28.04 -34.27
CA ARG A 75 -18.99 27.30 -33.37
C ARG A 75 -18.65 28.10 -32.12
N SER A 76 -18.48 29.41 -32.23
CA SER A 76 -18.24 30.27 -31.07
C SER A 76 -19.47 30.38 -30.18
N ALA A 77 -20.68 30.40 -30.74
CA ALA A 77 -21.92 30.37 -29.97
C ALA A 77 -22.11 29.03 -29.23
N GLU A 78 -21.78 27.91 -29.89
CA GLU A 78 -21.83 26.56 -29.31
C GLU A 78 -20.76 26.34 -28.22
N LEU A 79 -19.52 26.80 -28.45
CA LEU A 79 -18.47 26.76 -27.43
C LEU A 79 -18.82 27.61 -26.20
N ARG A 80 -19.41 28.80 -26.40
CA ARG A 80 -19.89 29.64 -25.30
C ARG A 80 -21.02 29.00 -24.50
N SER A 81 -21.93 28.27 -25.15
CA SER A 81 -23.01 27.58 -24.43
C SER A 81 -22.48 26.40 -23.60
N ILE A 82 -21.49 25.66 -24.13
CA ILE A 82 -20.79 24.58 -23.42
C ILE A 82 -19.97 25.12 -22.25
N GLU A 83 -19.25 26.23 -22.44
CA GLU A 83 -18.48 26.90 -21.40
C GLU A 83 -19.37 27.37 -20.25
N VAL A 84 -20.48 28.05 -20.55
CA VAL A 84 -21.46 28.49 -19.54
C VAL A 84 -22.11 27.31 -18.81
N ALA A 85 -22.43 26.22 -19.52
CA ALA A 85 -22.98 25.02 -18.89
C ALA A 85 -21.97 24.35 -17.95
N THR A 86 -20.70 24.31 -18.33
CA THR A 86 -19.61 23.71 -17.54
C THR A 86 -19.30 24.57 -16.31
N ASP A 87 -19.21 25.89 -16.47
CA ASP A 87 -18.99 26.82 -15.36
C ASP A 87 -20.14 26.76 -14.33
N ARG A 88 -21.39 26.67 -14.82
CA ARG A 88 -22.56 26.46 -13.96
C ARG A 88 -22.47 25.17 -13.14
N GLN A 89 -22.00 24.07 -13.72
CA GLN A 89 -21.82 22.80 -13.00
C GLN A 89 -20.70 22.90 -11.95
N LEU A 90 -19.56 23.53 -12.29
CA LEU A 90 -18.46 23.73 -11.35
C LEU A 90 -18.89 24.59 -10.16
N CYS A 91 -19.64 25.66 -10.41
CA CYS A 91 -20.17 26.52 -9.36
C CYS A 91 -21.21 25.80 -8.48
N GLN A 92 -22.08 24.95 -9.06
CA GLN A 92 -23.01 24.11 -8.29
C GLN A 92 -22.27 23.12 -7.37
N LEU A 93 -21.23 22.46 -7.87
CA LEU A 93 -20.42 21.54 -7.07
C LEU A 93 -19.68 22.26 -5.94
N ALA A 94 -19.14 23.44 -6.20
CA ALA A 94 -18.49 24.26 -5.18
C ALA A 94 -19.48 24.72 -4.09
N HIS A 95 -20.68 25.14 -4.49
CA HIS A 95 -21.75 25.54 -3.57
C HIS A 95 -22.15 24.39 -2.63
N VAL A 96 -22.40 23.19 -3.18
CA VAL A 96 -22.71 21.98 -2.38
C VAL A 96 -21.60 21.65 -1.39
N ARG A 97 -20.33 21.76 -1.81
CA ARG A 97 -19.18 21.48 -0.92
C ARG A 97 -19.11 22.43 0.27
N ILE A 98 -19.42 23.70 0.08
CA ILE A 98 -19.44 24.68 1.18
C ILE A 98 -20.61 24.39 2.13
N VAL A 99 -21.79 24.06 1.60
CA VAL A 99 -22.95 23.67 2.43
C VAL A 99 -22.63 22.42 3.27
N SER A 100 -22.08 21.37 2.66
CA SER A 100 -21.69 20.15 3.36
C SER A 100 -20.58 20.38 4.40
N PHE A 101 -19.66 21.32 4.14
CA PHE A 101 -18.65 21.72 5.13
C PHE A 101 -19.29 22.38 6.36
N LEU A 102 -20.25 23.29 6.17
CA LEU A 102 -20.98 23.91 7.29
C LEU A 102 -21.84 22.89 8.06
N GLU A 103 -22.44 21.92 7.37
CA GLU A 103 -23.15 20.80 7.99
C GLU A 103 -22.21 19.95 8.83
N GLY A 104 -21.02 19.63 8.32
CA GLY A 104 -19.99 18.89 9.03
C GLY A 104 -19.56 19.58 10.32
N LEU A 105 -19.35 20.90 10.28
CA LEU A 105 -19.02 21.69 11.47
C LEU A 105 -20.17 21.76 12.48
N THR A 106 -21.42 21.76 12.01
CA THR A 106 -22.60 21.74 12.90
C THR A 106 -22.71 20.40 13.60
N THR A 107 -22.52 19.31 12.86
CA THR A 107 -22.64 17.92 13.35
C THR A 107 -21.50 17.56 14.30
N ALA A 108 -20.28 18.03 14.03
CA ALA A 108 -19.11 17.81 14.87
C ALA A 108 -19.25 18.41 16.29
N HIS A 109 -20.05 19.47 16.46
CA HIS A 109 -20.22 20.15 17.74
C HIS A 109 -21.44 19.64 18.55
N ASP A 110 -22.49 19.11 17.90
CA ASP A 110 -23.60 18.41 18.56
C ASP A 110 -23.13 17.14 19.30
N LEU A 111 -22.01 16.56 18.88
CA LEU A 111 -21.37 15.40 19.49
C LEU A 111 -20.61 15.70 20.81
N GLN A 112 -20.52 16.97 21.24
CA GLN A 112 -19.87 17.33 22.52
C GLN A 112 -20.84 17.44 23.71
N GLY A 113 -22.16 17.42 23.48
CA GLY A 113 -23.19 17.57 24.53
C GLY A 113 -23.95 16.29 24.90
N THR A 114 -23.75 15.21 24.16
CA THR A 114 -24.44 13.94 24.37
C THR A 114 -23.39 12.89 24.66
N GLN A 115 -23.56 12.10 25.73
CA GLN A 115 -22.70 10.97 26.06
C GLN A 115 -22.42 10.16 24.80
N ILE A 116 -21.18 10.25 24.36
CA ILE A 116 -20.61 9.51 23.25
C ILE A 116 -20.75 8.02 23.61
N GLN A 117 -21.67 7.30 22.97
CA GLN A 117 -21.31 5.97 22.51
C GLN A 117 -20.31 6.22 21.40
N GLU A 118 -19.05 5.95 21.68
CA GLU A 118 -17.94 6.13 20.75
C GLU A 118 -18.30 5.36 19.48
N GLU A 119 -18.57 6.09 18.39
CA GLU A 119 -18.35 5.52 17.07
C GLU A 119 -16.90 5.05 17.07
N SER A 120 -16.73 3.73 17.08
CA SER A 120 -15.48 3.00 17.28
C SER A 120 -14.33 3.68 16.53
N CYS A 121 -13.52 4.45 17.27
CA CYS A 121 -12.28 4.99 16.75
C CYS A 121 -11.40 3.78 16.42
N MET A 122 -11.12 3.56 15.13
CA MET A 122 -10.27 2.47 14.70
C MET A 122 -8.81 2.84 14.94
N ASP A 123 -8.16 2.08 15.82
CA ASP A 123 -6.76 2.31 16.17
C ASP A 123 -5.81 1.56 15.21
N VAL A 124 -6.24 0.37 14.78
CA VAL A 124 -5.38 -0.58 14.06
C VAL A 124 -6.11 -1.19 12.87
N LEU A 125 -5.62 -0.93 11.67
CA LEU A 125 -6.04 -1.61 10.45
C LEU A 125 -5.28 -2.93 10.31
N ILE A 126 -5.97 -4.02 10.01
CA ILE A 126 -5.35 -5.32 9.69
C ILE A 126 -5.62 -5.67 8.23
N SER A 127 -4.57 -5.56 7.42
CA SER A 127 -4.58 -5.94 6.01
C SER A 127 -4.26 -7.43 5.83
N TRP A 128 -4.99 -8.05 4.90
CA TRP A 128 -4.84 -9.43 4.51
C TRP A 128 -5.17 -9.62 3.02
N SER A 129 -4.61 -10.67 2.44
CA SER A 129 -4.89 -11.11 1.07
C SER A 129 -4.57 -12.59 0.98
N LYS A 130 -5.50 -13.39 0.45
CA LYS A 130 -5.46 -14.87 0.42
C LYS A 130 -5.79 -15.55 1.78
N PRO A 131 -6.15 -16.84 1.77
CA PRO A 131 -6.70 -17.52 2.95
C PRO A 131 -5.77 -17.57 4.16
N GLN A 132 -4.47 -17.84 3.99
CA GLN A 132 -3.55 -17.97 5.13
C GLN A 132 -3.39 -16.66 5.91
N SER A 133 -3.30 -15.52 5.21
CA SER A 133 -3.20 -14.22 5.85
C SER A 133 -4.54 -13.75 6.44
N ARG A 134 -5.68 -14.19 5.88
CA ARG A 134 -7.00 -13.94 6.46
C ARG A 134 -7.16 -14.58 7.84
N GLU A 135 -6.69 -15.81 7.99
CA GLU A 135 -6.70 -16.50 9.29
C GLU A 135 -5.80 -15.77 10.29
N MET A 136 -4.63 -15.30 9.85
CA MET A 136 -3.73 -14.48 10.67
C MET A 136 -4.39 -13.16 11.09
N ALA A 137 -5.05 -12.47 10.15
CA ALA A 137 -5.75 -11.23 10.44
C ALA A 137 -6.91 -11.43 11.42
N THR A 138 -7.66 -12.53 11.26
CA THR A 138 -8.74 -12.92 12.18
C THR A 138 -8.21 -13.25 13.58
N LEU A 139 -7.02 -13.86 13.66
CA LEU A 139 -6.34 -14.09 14.94
C LEU A 139 -5.97 -12.76 15.60
N PHE A 140 -5.35 -11.83 14.88
CA PHE A 140 -5.01 -10.51 15.41
C PHE A 140 -6.24 -9.72 15.85
N HIS A 141 -7.30 -9.71 15.04
CA HIS A 141 -8.55 -9.01 15.34
C HIS A 141 -9.15 -9.47 16.67
N ARG A 142 -9.14 -10.77 16.99
CA ARG A 142 -9.64 -11.28 18.27
C ARG A 142 -8.66 -11.12 19.43
N TRP A 143 -7.37 -11.13 19.15
CA TRP A 143 -6.32 -11.26 20.16
C TRP A 143 -5.81 -9.90 20.66
N ILE A 144 -5.69 -8.90 19.79
CA ILE A 144 -5.24 -7.55 20.14
C ILE A 144 -6.10 -6.95 21.28
N PRO A 145 -7.44 -6.99 21.25
CA PRO A 145 -8.26 -6.44 22.34
C PRO A 145 -8.10 -7.17 23.67
N LYS A 146 -7.65 -8.43 23.65
CA LYS A 146 -7.37 -9.20 24.89
C LYS A 146 -6.05 -8.77 25.54
N VAL A 147 -5.09 -8.31 24.75
CA VAL A 147 -3.75 -7.89 25.22
C VAL A 147 -3.74 -6.39 25.53
N LEU A 148 -4.38 -5.59 24.68
CA LEU A 148 -4.55 -4.15 24.81
C LEU A 148 -6.05 -3.81 24.84
N PRO A 149 -6.71 -3.91 26.01
CA PRO A 149 -8.12 -3.58 26.13
C PRO A 149 -8.43 -2.13 25.75
N GLY A 150 -9.38 -1.91 24.84
CA GLY A 150 -9.73 -0.58 24.34
C GLY A 150 -9.08 -0.21 23.01
N VAL A 151 -8.19 -1.06 22.48
CA VAL A 151 -7.73 -0.96 21.08
C VAL A 151 -8.75 -1.61 20.17
N ASN A 152 -9.20 -0.88 19.15
CA ASN A 152 -10.16 -1.38 18.16
C ASN A 152 -9.45 -1.78 16.86
N PRO A 153 -9.18 -3.09 16.63
CA PRO A 153 -8.72 -3.57 15.34
C PRO A 153 -9.86 -3.59 14.33
N TRP A 154 -9.54 -3.39 13.06
CA TRP A 154 -10.49 -3.48 11.95
C TRP A 154 -9.95 -4.38 10.83
N MET A 155 -10.82 -5.20 10.22
CA MET A 155 -10.50 -5.99 9.04
C MET A 155 -11.67 -6.06 8.04
N SER A 156 -11.32 -6.09 6.75
CA SER A 156 -12.29 -6.03 5.66
C SER A 156 -13.31 -7.18 5.58
N ASP A 157 -13.01 -8.37 6.12
CA ASP A 157 -13.94 -9.53 6.14
C ASP A 157 -15.04 -9.40 7.21
N LYS A 158 -14.79 -8.63 8.26
CA LYS A 158 -15.64 -8.59 9.47
C LYS A 158 -16.42 -7.31 9.62
N ASP A 159 -15.83 -6.21 9.16
CA ASP A 159 -16.27 -4.86 9.54
C ASP A 159 -16.74 -4.04 8.33
N ILE A 160 -16.99 -4.68 7.18
CA ILE A 160 -17.57 -4.06 6.00
C ILE A 160 -19.00 -4.54 5.81
N ASP A 161 -19.93 -3.58 5.76
CA ASP A 161 -21.33 -3.85 5.45
C ASP A 161 -21.51 -4.27 3.99
N LYS A 162 -22.41 -5.24 3.76
CA LYS A 162 -22.71 -5.73 2.41
C LYS A 162 -23.43 -4.64 1.62
N GLY A 163 -22.84 -4.21 0.50
CA GLY A 163 -23.43 -3.23 -0.42
C GLY A 163 -22.76 -1.86 -0.43
N THR A 164 -21.74 -1.63 0.40
CA THR A 164 -20.98 -0.38 0.45
C THR A 164 -19.91 -0.33 -0.65
N ASP A 165 -19.57 0.89 -1.11
CA ASP A 165 -18.42 1.10 -1.99
C ASP A 165 -17.12 0.89 -1.22
N TRP A 166 -16.72 -0.38 -1.19
CA TRP A 166 -15.57 -0.93 -0.50
C TRP A 166 -14.27 -0.16 -0.75
N TRP A 167 -14.09 0.39 -1.96
CA TRP A 167 -12.84 1.05 -2.35
C TRP A 167 -12.69 2.44 -1.74
N ASN A 168 -13.78 3.20 -1.72
CA ASN A 168 -13.78 4.54 -1.15
C ASN A 168 -13.77 4.48 0.38
N GLU A 169 -14.43 3.47 0.95
CA GLU A 169 -14.40 3.19 2.38
C GLU A 169 -12.99 2.79 2.84
N LEU A 170 -12.34 1.82 2.18
CA LEU A 170 -10.97 1.41 2.50
C LEU A 170 -9.97 2.58 2.42
N LYS A 171 -10.07 3.44 1.41
CA LYS A 171 -9.23 4.67 1.31
C LYS A 171 -9.50 5.64 2.46
N GLY A 172 -10.75 5.79 2.87
CA GLY A 172 -11.14 6.60 4.03
C GLY A 172 -10.63 6.00 5.35
N LEU A 173 -10.60 4.68 5.46
CA LEU A 173 -10.10 3.95 6.63
C LEU A 173 -8.58 4.03 6.75
N LEU A 174 -7.87 3.84 5.64
CA LEU A 174 -6.42 4.03 5.53
C LEU A 174 -5.97 5.45 5.91
N THR A 175 -6.85 6.46 5.71
CA THR A 175 -6.58 7.85 6.07
C THR A 175 -6.79 8.12 7.57
N ARG A 176 -7.59 7.29 8.26
CA ARG A 176 -7.95 7.46 9.68
C ARG A 176 -7.16 6.57 10.64
N ALA A 177 -6.69 5.41 10.16
CA ALA A 177 -5.97 4.46 10.99
C ALA A 177 -4.59 5.01 11.42
N LYS A 178 -4.25 4.85 12.71
CA LYS A 178 -2.93 5.24 13.25
C LYS A 178 -1.85 4.22 12.89
N MET A 179 -2.25 2.96 12.75
CA MET A 179 -1.35 1.85 12.51
C MET A 179 -1.98 0.83 11.56
N CYS A 180 -1.17 0.21 10.72
CA CYS A 180 -1.58 -0.81 9.77
C CYS A 180 -0.69 -2.04 9.91
N ILE A 181 -1.27 -3.16 10.32
CA ILE A 181 -0.62 -4.48 10.35
C ILE A 181 -0.92 -5.17 9.03
N ILE A 182 0.11 -5.49 8.27
CA ILE A 182 -0.03 -6.20 7.00
C ILE A 182 0.38 -7.65 7.22
N CYS A 183 -0.57 -8.58 7.14
CA CYS A 183 -0.29 -10.01 7.30
C CYS A 183 0.35 -10.56 6.01
N VAL A 184 1.65 -10.81 6.04
CA VAL A 184 2.44 -11.29 4.91
C VAL A 184 2.69 -12.79 5.05
N THR A 185 2.38 -13.53 4.01
CA THR A 185 2.47 -14.98 3.89
C THR A 185 3.10 -15.33 2.55
N PRO A 186 3.65 -16.55 2.37
CA PRO A 186 4.17 -16.99 1.07
C PRO A 186 3.15 -16.84 -0.06
N GLN A 187 1.86 -16.87 0.24
CA GLN A 187 0.79 -16.72 -0.75
C GLN A 187 0.55 -15.30 -1.25
N ASN A 188 0.91 -14.28 -0.45
CA ASN A 188 0.49 -12.89 -0.71
C ASN A 188 1.62 -11.86 -0.65
N VAL A 189 2.84 -12.28 -0.33
CA VAL A 189 4.04 -11.44 -0.23
C VAL A 189 4.28 -10.56 -1.46
N ARG A 190 3.81 -11.00 -2.63
CA ARG A 190 3.92 -10.27 -3.90
C ARG A 190 2.57 -9.99 -4.57
N SER A 191 1.49 -10.06 -3.80
CA SER A 191 0.18 -9.65 -4.29
C SER A 191 0.21 -8.16 -4.63
N PRO A 192 -0.15 -7.75 -5.87
CA PRO A 192 -0.27 -6.33 -6.23
C PRO A 192 -1.19 -5.56 -5.27
N TRP A 193 -2.12 -6.28 -4.64
CA TRP A 193 -3.01 -5.80 -3.60
C TRP A 193 -2.26 -5.22 -2.40
N LEU A 194 -1.26 -5.95 -1.90
CA LEU A 194 -0.42 -5.57 -0.77
C LEU A 194 0.36 -4.28 -1.10
N TYR A 195 0.85 -4.18 -2.33
CA TYR A 195 1.62 -3.04 -2.82
C TYR A 195 0.78 -1.81 -3.13
N PHE A 196 -0.47 -1.98 -3.54
CA PHE A 196 -1.41 -0.89 -3.75
C PHE A 196 -1.85 -0.23 -2.43
N GLU A 197 -2.17 -1.04 -1.41
CA GLU A 197 -2.48 -0.55 -0.06
C GLU A 197 -1.28 0.19 0.54
N THR A 198 -0.09 -0.42 0.44
CA THR A 198 1.15 0.17 0.93
C THR A 198 1.55 1.44 0.16
N GLY A 199 1.30 1.49 -1.15
CA GLY A 199 1.56 2.65 -2.01
C GLY A 199 0.62 3.82 -1.70
N THR A 200 -0.64 3.53 -1.40
CA THR A 200 -1.63 4.54 -0.97
C THR A 200 -1.28 5.13 0.40
N ILE A 201 -0.80 4.31 1.33
CA ILE A 201 -0.30 4.77 2.64
C ILE A 201 1.00 5.57 2.48
N ALA A 202 1.94 5.07 1.65
CA ALA A 202 3.23 5.71 1.41
C ALA A 202 3.13 7.07 0.71
N GLY A 203 2.13 7.28 -0.14
CA GLY A 203 1.94 8.51 -0.90
C GLY A 203 1.48 9.73 -0.08
N LYS A 204 1.13 9.56 1.21
CA LYS A 204 0.56 10.64 2.05
C LYS A 204 1.47 11.16 3.17
N GLY A 205 2.64 10.59 3.41
CA GLY A 205 3.56 11.06 4.47
C GLY A 205 3.25 10.56 5.89
N GLU A 206 4.05 11.02 6.86
CA GLU A 206 4.52 10.38 8.12
C GLU A 206 3.50 9.90 9.18
N ASN A 207 2.18 9.92 8.94
CA ASN A 207 1.20 9.71 10.03
C ASN A 207 0.69 8.28 10.25
N VAL A 208 0.99 7.32 9.37
CA VAL A 208 0.53 5.93 9.52
C VAL A 208 1.72 4.99 9.65
N ARG A 209 1.78 4.24 10.75
CA ARG A 209 2.81 3.23 10.96
C ARG A 209 2.42 1.93 10.25
N VAL A 210 3.24 1.50 9.30
CA VAL A 210 3.06 0.23 8.60
C VAL A 210 3.95 -0.84 9.25
N CYS A 211 3.34 -1.95 9.65
CA CYS A 211 4.02 -3.07 10.29
C CYS A 211 3.76 -4.36 9.51
N PRO A 212 4.68 -4.78 8.63
CA PRO A 212 4.61 -6.08 7.97
C PRO A 212 4.79 -7.20 9.01
N TYR A 213 3.85 -8.14 9.08
CA TYR A 213 3.92 -9.32 9.95
C TYR A 213 4.16 -10.58 9.11
N LEU A 214 5.33 -11.19 9.27
CA LEU A 214 5.81 -12.29 8.42
C LEU A 214 5.44 -13.66 9.00
N VAL A 215 4.53 -14.35 8.33
CA VAL A 215 4.10 -15.71 8.68
C VAL A 215 4.85 -16.71 7.80
N GLY A 216 5.86 -17.40 8.36
CA GLY A 216 6.63 -18.41 7.63
C GLY A 216 7.50 -17.85 6.48
N LEU A 217 7.89 -16.58 6.58
CA LEU A 217 8.70 -15.88 5.58
C LEU A 217 9.98 -15.29 6.19
N ASP A 218 11.03 -15.25 5.37
CA ASP A 218 12.27 -14.56 5.71
C ASP A 218 12.17 -13.07 5.32
N PRO A 219 12.65 -12.12 6.15
CA PRO A 219 12.64 -10.70 5.83
C PRO A 219 13.29 -10.32 4.50
N SER A 220 14.27 -11.09 4.02
CA SER A 220 14.93 -10.87 2.72
C SER A 220 13.96 -10.94 1.54
N MET A 221 12.84 -11.67 1.67
CA MET A 221 11.82 -11.81 0.61
C MET A 221 11.07 -10.51 0.32
N LEU A 222 11.12 -9.52 1.24
CA LEU A 222 10.48 -8.21 1.10
C LEU A 222 11.47 -7.10 0.71
N ALA A 223 12.77 -7.37 0.66
CA ALA A 223 13.81 -6.36 0.45
C ALA A 223 13.67 -5.62 -0.88
N ASP A 224 13.23 -6.32 -1.93
CA ASP A 224 13.10 -5.78 -3.29
C ASP A 224 11.73 -5.12 -3.56
N GLY A 225 10.83 -5.11 -2.56
CA GLY A 225 9.48 -4.57 -2.68
C GLY A 225 9.28 -3.23 -1.96
N PRO A 226 8.16 -2.51 -2.21
CA PRO A 226 7.82 -1.25 -1.52
C PRO A 226 7.59 -1.42 0.00
N LEU A 227 7.51 -2.67 0.48
CA LEU A 227 7.45 -3.03 1.89
C LEU A 227 8.85 -3.17 2.54
N GLY A 228 9.91 -3.35 1.76
CA GLY A 228 11.28 -3.50 2.24
C GLY A 228 11.85 -2.27 2.94
N LYS A 229 11.19 -1.11 2.81
CA LYS A 229 11.51 0.12 3.54
C LYS A 229 10.99 0.15 4.98
N TYR A 230 10.09 -0.78 5.35
CA TYR A 230 9.51 -0.85 6.69
C TYR A 230 10.15 -1.98 7.49
N GLN A 231 10.32 -1.77 8.79
CA GLN A 231 10.81 -2.82 9.69
C GLN A 231 9.77 -3.93 9.79
N CYS A 232 10.16 -5.14 9.40
CA CYS A 232 9.31 -6.33 9.45
C CYS A 232 9.26 -6.90 10.87
N THR A 233 8.13 -7.52 11.21
CA THR A 233 7.92 -8.29 12.44
C THR A 233 7.95 -9.76 12.08
N ALA A 234 8.94 -10.51 12.55
CA ALA A 234 8.91 -11.97 12.42
C ALA A 234 7.82 -12.54 13.34
N ALA A 235 7.19 -13.65 12.93
CA ALA A 235 6.21 -14.35 13.76
C ALA A 235 6.88 -15.14 14.91
N THR A 236 7.66 -14.44 15.72
CA THR A 236 8.30 -14.93 16.95
C THR A 236 7.75 -14.18 18.15
N LYS A 237 7.91 -14.75 19.35
CA LYS A 237 7.41 -14.16 20.59
C LYS A 237 7.98 -12.76 20.83
N ASP A 238 9.30 -12.61 20.70
CA ASP A 238 10.00 -11.36 20.99
C ASP A 238 9.61 -10.23 20.02
N ASP A 239 9.55 -10.54 18.73
CA ASP A 239 9.15 -9.57 17.70
C ASP A 239 7.67 -9.22 17.82
N THR A 240 6.79 -10.18 18.12
CA THR A 240 5.37 -9.90 18.32
C THR A 240 5.13 -9.03 19.56
N LEU A 241 5.90 -9.23 20.63
CA LEU A 241 5.87 -8.32 21.78
C LEU A 241 6.33 -6.92 21.40
N SER A 242 7.37 -6.79 20.58
CA SER A 242 7.85 -5.51 20.04
C SER A 242 6.78 -4.79 19.21
N LEU A 243 6.01 -5.54 18.41
CA LEU A 243 4.86 -5.02 17.67
C LEU A 243 3.79 -4.50 18.63
N VAL A 244 3.41 -5.26 19.67
CA VAL A 244 2.41 -4.84 20.67
C VAL A 244 2.85 -3.59 21.43
N ARG A 245 4.13 -3.50 21.82
CA ARG A 245 4.69 -2.28 22.43
C ARG A 245 4.61 -1.09 21.48
N SER A 246 4.87 -1.32 20.19
CA SER A 246 4.79 -0.28 19.16
C SER A 246 3.35 0.20 18.94
N LEU A 247 2.37 -0.72 19.00
CA LEU A 247 0.94 -0.40 18.99
C LEU A 247 0.58 0.48 20.20
N ASN A 248 0.96 0.06 21.41
CA ASN A 248 0.68 0.82 22.63
C ASN A 248 1.29 2.24 22.61
N LYS A 249 2.50 2.40 22.03
CA LYS A 249 3.12 3.72 21.85
C LYS A 249 2.41 4.62 20.84
N ALA A 250 1.74 4.03 19.85
CA ALA A 250 1.00 4.76 18.82
C ALA A 250 -0.37 5.25 19.33
N LEU A 251 -0.86 4.72 20.45
CA LEU A 251 -2.08 5.20 21.11
C LEU A 251 -1.87 6.59 21.73
N ASP A 252 -2.96 7.32 21.91
CA ASP A 252 -2.97 8.64 22.55
C ASP A 252 -2.57 8.53 24.02
N ALA A 253 -1.95 9.57 24.57
CA ALA A 253 -1.35 9.53 25.91
C ALA A 253 -2.32 9.09 27.04
N GLY A 254 -3.62 9.31 26.88
CA GLY A 254 -4.66 8.88 27.83
C GLY A 254 -5.09 7.41 27.69
N SER A 255 -4.81 6.77 26.55
CA SER A 255 -5.22 5.39 26.23
C SER A 255 -4.05 4.40 26.26
N ARG A 256 -2.85 4.85 26.65
CA ARG A 256 -1.67 3.98 26.75
C ARG A 256 -1.74 3.09 27.99
N HIS A 257 -1.53 1.80 27.79
CA HIS A 257 -1.41 0.85 28.88
C HIS A 257 -0.04 0.97 29.57
N ASN A 258 -0.02 0.70 30.87
CA ASN A 258 1.22 0.53 31.61
C ASN A 258 2.01 -0.68 31.06
N GLU A 259 3.32 -0.49 30.86
CA GLU A 259 4.20 -1.49 30.25
C GLU A 259 4.17 -2.85 30.98
N GLY A 260 4.15 -2.85 32.33
CA GLY A 260 4.12 -4.08 33.12
C GLY A 260 2.78 -4.83 33.00
N LEU A 261 1.67 -4.11 32.86
CA LEU A 261 0.35 -4.72 32.63
C LEU A 261 0.23 -5.27 31.20
N LEU A 262 0.78 -4.56 30.22
CA LEU A 262 0.86 -5.01 28.83
C LEU A 262 1.65 -6.32 28.73
N GLU A 263 2.85 -6.37 29.31
CA GLU A 263 3.68 -7.58 29.31
C GLU A 263 2.98 -8.73 30.02
N GLY A 264 2.36 -8.49 31.18
CA GLY A 264 1.60 -9.52 31.89
C GLY A 264 0.42 -10.08 31.07
N ASN A 265 -0.34 -9.20 30.40
CA ASN A 265 -1.43 -9.61 29.52
C ASN A 265 -0.92 -10.39 28.30
N PHE A 266 0.18 -9.94 27.70
CA PHE A 266 0.81 -10.61 26.57
C PHE A 266 1.25 -12.03 26.97
N GLU A 267 2.00 -12.17 28.06
CA GLU A 267 2.49 -13.46 28.56
C GLU A 267 1.34 -14.43 28.87
N ALA A 268 0.26 -13.94 29.47
CA ALA A 268 -0.92 -14.76 29.75
C ALA A 268 -1.66 -15.23 28.50
N LYS A 269 -1.62 -14.46 27.40
CA LYS A 269 -2.36 -14.74 26.15
C LYS A 269 -1.48 -15.29 25.02
N TRP A 270 -0.16 -15.29 25.17
CA TRP A 270 0.77 -15.82 24.19
C TRP A 270 0.56 -17.32 23.88
N PRO A 271 0.35 -18.22 24.86
CA PRO A 271 0.18 -19.65 24.57
C PRO A 271 -1.05 -19.99 23.72
N GLU A 272 -2.11 -19.18 23.80
CA GLU A 272 -3.28 -19.28 22.91
C GLU A 272 -2.89 -18.86 21.49
N PHE A 273 -2.21 -17.72 21.36
CA PHE A 273 -1.77 -17.15 20.09
C PHE A 273 -0.76 -18.05 19.36
N GLU A 274 0.25 -18.54 20.05
CA GLU A 274 1.32 -19.38 19.49
C GLU A 274 0.76 -20.69 18.91
N ARG A 275 -0.23 -21.29 19.57
CA ARG A 275 -0.89 -22.50 19.08
C ARG A 275 -1.64 -22.24 17.76
N GLU A 276 -2.39 -21.15 17.69
CA GLU A 276 -3.09 -20.76 16.46
C GLU A 276 -2.11 -20.32 15.37
N LEU A 277 -1.03 -19.61 15.72
CA LEU A 277 0.03 -19.24 14.80
C LEU A 277 0.68 -20.47 14.16
N ASN A 278 1.04 -21.47 14.96
CA ASN A 278 1.61 -22.73 14.47
C ASN A 278 0.64 -23.47 13.55
N ARG A 279 -0.66 -23.46 13.89
CA ARG A 279 -1.71 -24.03 13.03
C ARG A 279 -1.79 -23.29 11.69
N ILE A 280 -1.76 -21.96 11.68
CA ILE A 280 -1.82 -21.13 10.47
C ILE A 280 -0.58 -21.33 9.60
N GLN A 281 0.61 -21.44 10.21
CA GLN A 281 1.85 -21.74 9.50
C GLN A 281 1.84 -23.13 8.87
N ALA A 282 1.20 -24.11 9.51
CA ALA A 282 1.08 -25.49 9.04
C ALA A 282 -0.10 -25.72 8.07
N MET A 283 -0.86 -24.68 7.69
CA MET A 283 -1.94 -24.83 6.72
C MET A 283 -1.39 -25.28 5.37
N ASP A 284 -1.89 -26.41 4.86
CA ASP A 284 -1.67 -26.83 3.47
C ASP A 284 -2.58 -25.99 2.57
N VAL A 285 -2.10 -24.80 2.29
CA VAL A 285 -2.71 -23.91 1.33
C VAL A 285 -2.14 -24.31 -0.03
N GLY A 286 -2.91 -25.09 -0.79
CA GLY A 286 -2.54 -25.50 -2.15
C GLY A 286 -2.03 -24.33 -2.99
N LYS A 287 -1.18 -24.62 -3.99
CA LYS A 287 -0.62 -23.61 -4.90
C LYS A 287 -1.73 -22.67 -5.36
N ALA A 288 -1.56 -21.36 -5.13
CA ALA A 288 -2.61 -20.38 -5.37
C ALA A 288 -3.05 -20.40 -6.86
N ASP A 289 -4.32 -20.71 -7.12
CA ASP A 289 -4.88 -20.84 -8.48
C ASP A 289 -4.90 -19.52 -9.29
N ASP A 290 -4.66 -18.37 -8.66
CA ASP A 290 -4.56 -17.05 -9.34
C ASP A 290 -3.12 -16.54 -9.46
N PHE A 291 -2.12 -17.41 -9.31
CA PHE A 291 -0.72 -17.03 -9.43
C PHE A 291 -0.34 -16.94 -10.91
N VAL A 292 -0.34 -15.73 -11.47
CA VAL A 292 0.47 -15.44 -12.66
C VAL A 292 1.85 -15.07 -12.14
N GLU A 293 2.73 -16.07 -12.12
CA GLU A 293 4.16 -15.91 -11.84
C GLU A 293 4.72 -14.81 -12.76
N THR A 294 5.17 -13.68 -12.21
CA THR A 294 5.86 -12.67 -13.02
C THR A 294 7.29 -13.14 -13.31
N ASP A 295 7.94 -12.61 -14.35
CA ASP A 295 9.32 -12.96 -14.66
C ASP A 295 10.28 -12.66 -13.48
N ALA A 296 9.96 -11.67 -12.64
CA ALA A 296 10.65 -11.35 -11.40
C ALA A 296 10.39 -12.37 -10.27
N ASP A 297 9.22 -13.03 -10.26
CA ASP A 297 8.88 -14.08 -9.30
C ASP A 297 9.64 -15.37 -9.56
N GLN A 298 9.88 -15.68 -10.83
CA GLN A 298 10.78 -16.78 -11.20
C GLN A 298 12.19 -16.52 -10.64
N LEU A 299 12.76 -15.32 -10.73
CA LEU A 299 14.10 -15.05 -10.18
C LEU A 299 14.19 -15.09 -8.67
N ALA A 300 13.25 -14.44 -7.98
CA ALA A 300 13.37 -14.22 -6.56
C ALA A 300 12.93 -15.45 -5.72
N GLY A 301 12.53 -16.55 -6.38
CA GLY A 301 12.35 -17.87 -5.77
C GLY A 301 13.62 -18.73 -5.76
N TYR A 302 14.67 -18.34 -6.49
CA TYR A 302 15.91 -19.09 -6.51
C TYR A 302 16.87 -18.50 -5.48
N LYS A 303 17.19 -19.26 -4.43
CA LYS A 303 18.30 -18.97 -3.51
C LYS A 303 19.64 -19.12 -4.26
N LEU A 304 19.87 -18.31 -5.29
CA LEU A 304 21.07 -18.37 -6.13
C LEU A 304 22.25 -17.76 -5.37
N THR A 305 23.35 -18.51 -5.38
CA THR A 305 24.66 -18.04 -4.92
C THR A 305 25.15 -16.86 -5.76
N SER A 306 26.08 -16.06 -5.22
CA SER A 306 26.73 -14.95 -5.93
C SER A 306 27.38 -15.40 -7.25
N GLU A 307 27.94 -16.60 -7.23
CA GLU A 307 28.58 -17.26 -8.36
C GLU A 307 27.55 -17.66 -9.42
N ALA A 308 26.41 -18.23 -9.02
CA ALA A 308 25.32 -18.56 -9.95
C ALA A 308 24.77 -17.31 -10.66
N ARG A 309 24.57 -16.20 -9.93
CA ARG A 309 24.13 -14.92 -10.52
C ARG A 309 25.15 -14.39 -11.53
N THR A 310 26.43 -14.43 -11.17
CA THR A 310 27.53 -13.98 -12.04
C THR A 310 27.61 -14.83 -13.31
N LEU A 311 27.51 -16.15 -13.17
CA LEU A 311 27.55 -17.08 -14.29
C LEU A 311 26.38 -16.85 -15.25
N LEU A 312 25.18 -16.62 -14.71
CA LEU A 312 23.96 -16.39 -15.47
C LEU A 312 24.03 -15.10 -16.32
N VAL A 313 24.49 -14.00 -15.71
CA VAL A 313 24.64 -12.70 -16.40
C VAL A 313 25.72 -12.76 -17.49
N GLU A 314 26.79 -13.51 -17.27
CA GLU A 314 27.85 -13.68 -18.26
C GLU A 314 27.46 -14.64 -19.38
N ALA A 315 26.73 -15.71 -19.05
CA ALA A 315 26.19 -16.64 -20.04
C ALA A 315 25.22 -15.94 -21.01
N SER A 316 24.40 -15.00 -20.55
CA SER A 316 23.47 -14.28 -21.43
C SER A 316 24.14 -13.26 -22.35
N LYS A 317 25.44 -12.99 -22.17
CA LYS A 317 26.25 -12.20 -23.12
C LYS A 317 26.87 -13.06 -24.21
N ASP A 318 26.89 -14.38 -24.03
CA ASP A 318 27.39 -15.31 -25.02
C ASP A 318 26.40 -15.43 -26.19
N GLU A 319 26.89 -15.44 -27.43
CA GLU A 319 26.06 -15.47 -28.66
C GLU A 319 25.07 -16.64 -28.69
N ARG A 320 25.37 -17.73 -27.98
CA ARG A 320 24.54 -18.94 -27.92
C ARG A 320 24.10 -19.29 -26.50
N GLY A 321 24.36 -18.42 -25.52
CA GLY A 321 24.05 -18.69 -24.12
C GLY A 321 24.73 -19.93 -23.56
N THR A 322 25.89 -20.30 -24.09
CA THR A 322 26.53 -21.58 -23.78
C THR A 322 27.48 -21.45 -22.59
N VAL A 323 27.39 -22.41 -21.68
CA VAL A 323 28.29 -22.59 -20.53
C VAL A 323 28.98 -23.94 -20.67
N LEU A 324 30.29 -23.94 -20.81
CA LEU A 324 31.09 -25.15 -20.95
C LEU A 324 31.80 -25.47 -19.63
N TYR A 325 31.59 -26.67 -19.12
CA TYR A 325 32.27 -27.21 -17.95
C TYR A 325 33.05 -28.44 -18.35
N ALA A 326 34.38 -28.41 -18.20
CA ALA A 326 35.23 -29.57 -18.45
C ALA A 326 36.03 -29.89 -17.19
N CYS A 327 35.96 -31.14 -16.73
CA CYS A 327 36.75 -31.63 -15.63
C CYS A 327 37.64 -32.77 -16.13
N ASN A 328 38.93 -32.47 -16.34
CA ASN A 328 39.94 -33.46 -16.66
C ASN A 328 40.71 -33.85 -15.39
N LEU A 329 41.43 -34.98 -15.43
CA LEU A 329 42.23 -35.52 -14.30
C LEU A 329 43.20 -34.51 -13.65
N ALA A 330 43.56 -33.42 -14.35
CA ALA A 330 44.50 -32.41 -13.89
C ALA A 330 43.89 -31.01 -13.67
N GLU A 331 42.83 -30.65 -14.40
CA GLU A 331 42.30 -29.28 -14.41
C GLU A 331 40.78 -29.28 -14.63
N SER A 332 40.08 -28.42 -13.89
CA SER A 332 38.68 -28.08 -14.12
C SER A 332 38.59 -26.71 -14.77
N VAL A 333 37.78 -26.57 -15.82
CA VAL A 333 37.58 -25.35 -16.57
C VAL A 333 36.08 -25.07 -16.65
N LEU A 334 35.68 -23.84 -16.32
CA LEU A 334 34.33 -23.33 -16.57
C LEU A 334 34.46 -22.12 -17.47
N GLN A 335 33.89 -22.19 -18.67
CA GLN A 335 33.99 -21.13 -19.66
C GLN A 335 32.62 -20.72 -20.19
N THR A 336 32.36 -19.41 -20.22
CA THR A 336 31.22 -18.81 -20.92
C THR A 336 31.61 -17.41 -21.41
N ASN A 337 31.06 -16.95 -22.53
CA ASN A 337 31.35 -15.63 -23.13
C ASN A 337 32.87 -15.33 -23.21
N ARG A 338 33.67 -16.30 -23.65
CA ARG A 338 35.15 -16.23 -23.75
C ARG A 338 35.88 -15.93 -22.42
N ARG A 339 35.23 -16.09 -21.27
CA ARG A 339 35.82 -15.92 -19.92
C ARG A 339 35.92 -17.27 -19.20
N ASN A 340 37.05 -17.50 -18.52
CA ASN A 340 37.23 -18.65 -17.64
C ASN A 340 37.03 -18.22 -16.18
N PHE A 341 36.21 -18.97 -15.45
CA PHE A 341 35.81 -18.66 -14.07
C PHE A 341 36.57 -19.47 -13.02
N VAL A 342 37.06 -20.65 -13.38
CA VAL A 342 37.84 -21.49 -12.44
C VAL A 342 39.28 -20.97 -12.37
N LYS A 343 39.75 -20.67 -11.15
CA LYS A 343 41.15 -20.32 -10.93
C LYS A 343 42.04 -21.56 -11.17
N LYS A 344 43.07 -21.42 -12.01
CA LYS A 344 43.98 -22.51 -12.37
C LYS A 344 44.57 -23.17 -11.12
N GLY A 345 44.51 -24.50 -11.05
CA GLY A 345 45.06 -25.29 -9.94
C GLY A 345 44.34 -25.13 -8.60
N ASN A 346 43.11 -24.59 -8.56
CA ASN A 346 42.34 -24.42 -7.33
C ASN A 346 41.06 -25.31 -7.32
N PRO A 347 41.12 -26.51 -6.70
CA PRO A 347 39.98 -27.41 -6.62
C PRO A 347 38.76 -26.83 -5.89
N ARG A 348 38.97 -25.92 -4.93
CA ARG A 348 37.86 -25.26 -4.22
C ARG A 348 37.08 -24.32 -5.13
N SER A 349 37.80 -23.57 -5.98
CA SER A 349 37.18 -22.72 -6.98
C SER A 349 36.34 -23.55 -7.96
N ALA A 350 36.86 -24.70 -8.40
CA ALA A 350 36.13 -25.62 -9.26
C ALA A 350 34.83 -26.13 -8.61
N ALA A 351 34.89 -26.52 -7.33
CA ALA A 351 33.73 -26.99 -6.58
C ALA A 351 32.65 -25.91 -6.40
N THR A 352 33.03 -24.67 -6.08
CA THR A 352 32.08 -23.55 -5.94
C THR A 352 31.35 -23.26 -7.25
N TRP A 353 32.07 -23.23 -8.37
CA TRP A 353 31.48 -23.00 -9.68
C TRP A 353 30.65 -24.19 -10.18
N LYS A 354 31.02 -25.42 -9.80
CA LYS A 354 30.20 -26.61 -10.06
C LYS A 354 28.88 -26.56 -9.30
N GLN A 355 28.90 -26.18 -8.02
CA GLN A 355 27.69 -25.95 -7.23
C GLN A 355 26.79 -24.89 -7.89
N ALA A 356 27.37 -23.79 -8.38
CA ALA A 356 26.62 -22.75 -9.08
C ALA A 356 25.91 -23.26 -10.35
N ILE A 357 26.54 -24.17 -11.11
CA ILE A 357 25.90 -24.81 -12.28
C ILE A 357 24.76 -25.73 -11.82
N ASP A 358 25.00 -26.54 -10.80
CA ASP A 358 24.01 -27.50 -10.30
C ASP A 358 22.78 -26.77 -9.72
N ASP A 359 23.00 -25.65 -9.02
CA ASP A 359 21.94 -24.77 -8.55
C ASP A 359 21.11 -24.22 -9.71
N LEU A 360 21.75 -23.72 -10.79
CA LEU A 360 21.06 -23.17 -11.97
C LEU A 360 20.31 -24.23 -12.79
N VAL A 361 20.80 -25.47 -12.83
CA VAL A 361 20.14 -26.60 -13.49
C VAL A 361 18.95 -27.10 -12.68
N ALA A 362 19.09 -27.24 -11.35
CA ALA A 362 17.99 -27.66 -10.46
C ALA A 362 16.78 -26.72 -10.55
N VAL A 363 17.08 -25.46 -10.79
CA VAL A 363 16.15 -24.33 -10.94
C VAL A 363 15.66 -24.18 -12.40
N GLY A 364 16.28 -24.87 -13.35
CA GLY A 364 15.87 -24.91 -14.75
C GLY A 364 16.17 -23.64 -15.55
N LEU A 365 17.17 -22.86 -15.10
CA LEU A 365 17.73 -21.71 -15.84
C LEU A 365 18.84 -22.15 -16.81
N LEU A 366 19.49 -23.28 -16.53
CA LEU A 366 20.38 -23.99 -17.43
C LEU A 366 19.84 -25.38 -17.77
N GLU A 367 20.12 -25.84 -18.98
CA GLU A 367 19.83 -27.19 -19.43
C GLU A 367 21.11 -27.86 -19.95
N ASP A 368 21.36 -29.12 -19.55
CA ASP A 368 22.47 -29.91 -20.08
C ASP A 368 22.14 -30.43 -21.49
N ARG A 369 22.85 -29.90 -22.49
CA ARG A 369 22.72 -30.28 -23.90
C ARG A 369 23.59 -31.48 -24.28
N SER A 370 24.53 -31.84 -23.43
CA SER A 370 25.50 -32.93 -23.66
C SER A 370 25.06 -34.27 -23.05
N GLY A 371 24.19 -34.24 -22.02
CA GLY A 371 23.82 -35.41 -21.23
C GLY A 371 24.96 -35.99 -20.38
N THR A 372 26.15 -35.37 -20.43
CA THR A 372 27.37 -35.78 -19.73
C THR A 372 27.83 -34.72 -18.73
N GLY A 373 27.05 -33.65 -18.51
CA GLY A 373 27.36 -32.55 -17.61
C GLY A 373 28.48 -31.62 -18.11
N GLY A 374 28.77 -31.63 -19.42
CA GLY A 374 29.88 -30.91 -20.02
C GLY A 374 29.50 -29.60 -20.74
N VAL A 375 28.29 -29.54 -21.30
CA VAL A 375 27.79 -28.38 -22.05
C VAL A 375 26.39 -28.04 -21.60
N PHE A 376 26.24 -26.84 -21.06
CA PHE A 376 24.97 -26.27 -20.61
C PHE A 376 24.57 -25.11 -21.50
N VAL A 377 23.28 -24.92 -21.69
CA VAL A 377 22.72 -23.79 -22.46
C VAL A 377 21.65 -23.09 -21.63
N LEU A 378 21.57 -21.76 -21.76
CA LEU A 378 20.50 -20.98 -21.16
C LEU A 378 19.14 -21.37 -21.73
N THR A 379 18.19 -21.61 -20.84
CA THR A 379 16.78 -21.74 -21.22
C THR A 379 16.17 -20.37 -21.47
N GLY A 380 14.98 -20.30 -22.08
CA GLY A 380 14.25 -19.02 -22.23
C GLY A 380 14.06 -18.30 -20.88
N ARG A 381 13.83 -19.06 -19.80
CA ARG A 381 13.78 -18.55 -18.42
C ARG A 381 15.15 -18.03 -17.94
N GLY A 382 16.24 -18.69 -18.33
CA GLY A 382 17.61 -18.25 -18.08
C GLY A 382 17.94 -16.89 -18.66
N TYR A 383 17.50 -16.61 -19.89
CA TYR A 383 17.71 -15.31 -20.54
C TYR A 383 16.93 -14.18 -19.85
N ASN A 384 15.63 -14.38 -19.61
CA ASN A 384 14.80 -13.40 -18.88
C ASN A 384 15.40 -13.11 -17.49
N ALA A 385 15.90 -14.16 -16.83
CA ALA A 385 16.55 -14.00 -15.53
C ALA A 385 17.83 -13.18 -15.58
N ALA A 386 18.65 -13.39 -16.60
CA ALA A 386 19.88 -12.66 -16.74
C ALA A 386 19.67 -11.17 -17.08
N ASP A 387 18.60 -10.82 -17.80
CA ASP A 387 18.28 -9.43 -18.14
C ASP A 387 17.76 -8.63 -16.94
N LEU A 388 17.04 -9.29 -16.03
CA LEU A 388 16.59 -8.67 -14.78
C LEU A 388 17.73 -8.39 -13.79
N LEU A 389 18.76 -9.24 -13.76
CA LEU A 389 19.96 -9.02 -12.93
C LEU A 389 20.88 -7.87 -13.43
N ARG A 390 20.59 -7.31 -14.61
CA ARG A 390 21.35 -6.20 -15.22
C ARG A 390 20.75 -4.82 -14.96
N GLN A 391 19.49 -4.75 -14.51
CA GLN A 391 18.80 -3.52 -14.10
C GLN A 391 19.26 -3.12 -12.70
#